data_AF-A0A6N3HBC2-F1
#
_entry.id   AF-A0A6N3HBC2-F1
#
_cell.length_a   1.000
_cell.length_b   1.000
_cell.length_c   1.000
_cell.angle_alpha   90.00
_cell.angle_beta   90.00
_cell.angle_gamma   90.00
#
_symmetry.space_group_name_H-M   'P 1'
#
loop_
_entity.id
_entity.type
_entity.pdbx_description
1 polymer ?
#
loop_
_entity_poly.entity_id
_entity_poly.type
_entity_poly.pdbx_seq_one_letter_code
_entity_poly.pdbx_strand_id
1 'polypeptide(L)'
;MSIYAVIKDGIVVNTVVWDGVGDLFDAFKTKNIDGLNAGIGWTYDGKEFAAPVEPPLPEPTYDELVKQAEIEKSGLISQANDYIDSKQWPSKLALGRLKDDEKASFNEWLDYLDALESVDPSKAPEII
;
A
#
# COMPACT_ATOMS: atom_id res chain seq x y z
N MET A 1 -30.35 22.19 6.23
CA MET A 1 -30.61 20.74 6.33
C MET A 1 -29.28 20.12 6.72
N SER A 2 -29.25 19.36 7.80
CA SER A 2 -27.99 18.84 8.35
C SER A 2 -28.02 17.33 8.41
N ILE A 3 -26.84 16.73 8.49
CA ILE A 3 -26.73 15.27 8.63
C ILE A 3 -26.80 14.92 10.12
N TYR A 4 -27.64 13.95 10.45
CA TYR A 4 -27.79 13.41 11.78
C TYR A 4 -27.40 11.93 11.79
N ALA A 5 -26.58 11.54 12.76
CA ALA A 5 -26.35 10.16 13.12
C ALA A 5 -27.56 9.64 13.91
N VAL A 6 -28.14 8.53 13.49
CA VAL A 6 -29.13 7.75 14.23
C VAL A 6 -28.39 6.67 15.00
N ILE A 7 -28.51 6.68 16.31
CA ILE A 7 -27.67 5.93 17.23
C ILE A 7 -28.54 4.95 18.02
N LYS A 8 -28.18 3.67 17.94
CA LYS A 8 -28.80 2.58 18.69
C LYS A 8 -27.72 1.86 19.49
N ASP A 9 -27.95 1.67 20.79
CA ASP A 9 -27.01 0.96 21.67
C ASP A 9 -25.58 1.51 21.64
N GLY A 10 -25.44 2.83 21.45
CA GLY A 10 -24.15 3.51 21.37
C GLY A 10 -23.43 3.35 20.02
N ILE A 11 -24.09 2.82 18.99
CA ILE A 11 -23.54 2.66 17.64
C ILE A 11 -24.38 3.46 16.64
N VAL A 12 -23.72 4.18 15.73
CA VAL A 12 -24.36 4.85 14.60
C VAL A 12 -24.86 3.79 13.63
N VAL A 13 -26.18 3.62 13.54
CA VAL A 13 -26.81 2.63 12.66
C VAL A 13 -27.26 3.22 11.33
N ASN A 14 -27.44 4.54 11.26
CA ASN A 14 -27.80 5.24 10.04
C ASN A 14 -27.36 6.70 10.08
N THR A 15 -27.21 7.33 8.91
CA THR A 15 -26.98 8.77 8.76
C THR A 15 -28.08 9.35 7.88
N VAL A 16 -28.83 10.31 8.41
CA VAL A 16 -30.01 10.87 7.74
C VAL A 16 -29.85 12.38 7.55
N VAL A 17 -30.34 12.89 6.43
CA VAL A 17 -30.45 14.33 6.21
C VAL A 17 -31.77 14.80 6.81
N TRP A 18 -31.72 15.66 7.82
CA TRP A 18 -32.89 16.07 8.59
C TRP A 18 -32.80 17.56 8.98
N ASP A 19 -33.95 18.20 9.17
CA ASP A 19 -34.06 19.59 9.62
C ASP A 19 -34.07 19.72 11.16
N GLY A 20 -34.13 18.59 11.88
CA GLY A 20 -34.16 18.56 13.34
C GLY A 20 -35.53 18.89 13.94
N VAL A 21 -36.58 18.97 13.11
CA VAL A 21 -37.94 19.30 13.55
C VAL A 21 -38.80 18.05 13.58
N GLY A 22 -39.49 17.84 14.71
CA GLY A 22 -40.39 16.72 14.93
C GLY A 22 -39.74 15.48 15.54
N ASP A 23 -40.55 14.44 15.68
CA ASP A 23 -40.29 13.25 16.50
C ASP A 23 -40.14 12.00 15.60
N LEU A 24 -39.31 12.10 14.56
CA LEU A 24 -39.14 11.04 13.55
C LEU A 24 -38.34 9.83 14.05
N PHE A 25 -37.54 10.02 15.10
CA PHE A 25 -36.59 9.02 15.59
C PHE A 25 -36.67 8.84 17.12
N ASP A 26 -37.85 8.97 17.73
CA ASP A 26 -38.03 8.93 19.20
C ASP A 26 -37.47 7.69 19.89
N ALA A 27 -37.44 6.56 19.17
CA ALA A 27 -36.87 5.31 19.66
C ALA A 27 -35.33 5.27 19.62
N PHE A 28 -34.67 6.30 19.07
CA PHE A 28 -33.24 6.36 18.83
C PHE A 28 -32.64 7.67 19.33
N LYS A 29 -31.34 7.66 19.63
CA LYS A 29 -30.62 8.91 19.86
C LYS A 29 -30.22 9.50 18.52
N THR A 30 -30.46 10.79 18.32
CA THR A 30 -29.98 11.51 17.14
C THR A 30 -28.92 12.52 17.53
N LYS A 31 -27.87 12.63 16.72
CA LYS A 31 -26.81 13.62 16.92
C LYS A 31 -26.44 14.27 15.60
N ASN A 32 -26.47 15.59 15.56
CA ASN A 32 -25.99 16.35 14.40
C ASN A 32 -24.50 16.06 14.20
N ILE A 33 -24.15 15.61 13.00
CA ILE A 33 -22.79 15.28 12.58
C ILE A 33 -22.36 16.16 11.39
N ASP A 34 -23.01 17.30 11.21
CA ASP A 34 -22.67 18.24 10.15
C ASP A 34 -21.27 18.81 10.42
N GLY A 35 -20.35 18.59 9.47
CA GLY A 35 -18.92 18.90 9.66
C GLY A 35 -18.12 17.91 10.51
N LEU A 36 -18.73 16.80 10.97
CA LEU A 36 -18.03 15.67 11.60
C LEU A 36 -17.86 14.52 10.59
N ASN A 37 -16.69 13.87 10.58
CA ASN A 37 -16.45 12.68 9.76
C ASN A 37 -17.00 11.38 10.40
N ALA A 38 -18.13 11.47 11.11
CA ALA A 38 -18.74 10.30 11.75
C ALA A 38 -19.65 9.57 10.76
N GLY A 39 -19.59 8.23 10.75
CA GLY A 39 -20.33 7.39 9.82
C GLY A 39 -21.03 6.21 10.48
N ILE A 40 -21.73 5.43 9.66
CA ILE A 40 -22.37 4.17 10.10
C ILE A 40 -21.29 3.23 10.65
N GLY A 41 -21.59 2.55 11.77
CA GLY A 41 -20.68 1.65 12.47
C GLY A 41 -19.77 2.32 13.49
N TRP A 42 -19.75 3.65 13.56
CA TRP A 42 -19.03 4.38 14.60
C TRP A 42 -19.72 4.23 15.96
N THR A 43 -18.93 4.20 17.02
CA THR A 43 -19.46 4.23 18.38
C THR A 43 -19.63 5.67 18.86
N TYR A 44 -20.59 5.93 19.74
CA TYR A 44 -20.87 7.23 20.34
C TYR A 44 -21.10 7.08 21.85
N ASP A 45 -20.24 7.69 22.65
CA ASP A 45 -20.27 7.61 24.13
C ASP A 45 -21.14 8.69 24.79
N GLY A 46 -21.79 9.53 23.99
CA GLY A 46 -22.55 10.70 24.45
C GLY A 46 -21.79 12.03 24.33
N LYS A 47 -20.49 11.99 24.02
CA LYS A 47 -19.63 13.16 23.78
C LYS A 47 -18.93 13.07 22.44
N GLU A 48 -18.27 11.96 22.16
CA GLU A 48 -17.38 11.76 21.02
C GLU A 48 -17.79 10.54 20.18
N PHE A 49 -17.45 10.61 18.89
CA PHE A 49 -17.60 9.49 17.97
C PHE A 49 -16.25 8.81 17.80
N ALA A 50 -16.21 7.48 17.88
CA ALA A 50 -15.03 6.70 17.59
C ALA A 50 -15.29 5.77 16.40
N ALA A 51 -14.38 5.78 15.43
CA ALA A 51 -14.42 4.90 14.29
C ALA A 51 -14.35 3.43 14.76
N PRO A 52 -15.02 2.51 14.05
CA PRO A 52 -14.79 1.09 14.30
C PRO A 52 -13.30 0.79 14.15
N VAL A 53 -12.75 0.02 15.08
CA VAL A 53 -11.37 -0.46 14.98
C VAL A 53 -11.34 -1.45 13.81
N GLU A 54 -10.71 -1.06 12.71
CA GLU A 54 -10.47 -1.95 11.59
C GLU A 54 -9.46 -3.03 12.05
N PRO A 55 -9.71 -4.33 11.77
CA PRO A 55 -8.74 -5.36 12.11
C PRO A 55 -7.42 -5.08 11.38
N PRO A 56 -6.26 -5.39 12.00
CA PRO A 56 -5.00 -5.28 11.30
C PRO A 56 -5.02 -6.16 10.05
N LEU A 57 -4.40 -5.68 8.96
CA LEU A 57 -4.20 -6.50 7.78
C LEU A 57 -3.45 -7.78 8.18
N PRO A 58 -3.85 -8.96 7.66
CA PRO A 58 -3.10 -10.18 7.92
C PRO A 58 -1.66 -10.00 7.43
N GLU A 59 -0.72 -10.54 8.19
CA GLU A 59 0.67 -10.58 7.75
C GLU A 59 0.77 -11.39 6.45
N PRO A 60 1.58 -10.96 5.48
CA PRO A 60 1.78 -11.71 4.24
C PRO A 60 2.34 -13.09 4.55
N THR A 61 1.81 -14.09 3.87
CA THR A 61 2.30 -15.46 3.97
C THR A 61 3.72 -15.58 3.39
N TYR A 62 4.44 -16.65 3.76
CA TYR A 62 5.74 -16.96 3.18
C TYR A 62 5.71 -16.99 1.64
N ASP A 63 4.68 -17.60 1.04
CA ASP A 63 4.52 -17.66 -0.42
C ASP A 63 4.33 -16.26 -1.05
N GLU A 64 3.61 -15.37 -0.37
CA GLU A 64 3.45 -13.97 -0.80
C GLU A 64 4.77 -13.19 -0.68
N LEU A 65 5.54 -13.41 0.39
CA LEU A 65 6.86 -12.81 0.57
C LEU A 65 7.84 -13.27 -0.51
N VAL A 66 7.86 -14.57 -0.83
CA VAL A 66 8.69 -15.13 -1.91
C VAL A 66 8.28 -14.52 -3.26
N LYS A 67 6.98 -14.47 -3.58
CA LYS A 67 6.50 -13.84 -4.82
C LYS A 67 6.88 -12.37 -4.90
N GLN A 68 6.77 -11.63 -3.81
CA GLN A 68 7.14 -10.22 -3.79
C GLN A 68 8.64 -10.03 -4.03
N ALA A 69 9.48 -10.87 -3.41
CA ALA A 69 10.93 -10.85 -3.62
C ALA A 69 11.32 -11.25 -5.05
N GLU A 70 10.63 -12.21 -5.68
CA GLU A 70 10.83 -12.55 -7.11
C GLU A 70 10.44 -11.39 -8.03
N ILE A 71 9.33 -10.71 -7.76
CA ILE A 71 8.90 -9.53 -8.52
C ILE A 71 9.94 -8.40 -8.37
N GLU A 72 10.43 -8.16 -7.15
CA GLU A 72 11.45 -7.15 -6.88
C GLU A 72 12.76 -7.48 -7.60
N LYS A 73 13.25 -8.73 -7.48
CA LYS A 73 14.42 -9.21 -8.22
C LYS A 73 14.26 -8.98 -9.73
N SER A 74 13.14 -9.40 -10.31
CA SER A 74 12.87 -9.20 -11.73
C SER A 74 12.82 -7.72 -12.10
N GLY A 75 12.27 -6.87 -11.23
CA GLY A 75 12.22 -5.42 -11.42
C GLY A 75 13.61 -4.78 -11.38
N LEU A 76 14.48 -5.23 -10.49
CA LEU A 76 15.87 -4.76 -10.40
C LEU A 76 16.70 -5.19 -11.61
N ILE A 77 16.53 -6.43 -12.08
CA ILE A 77 17.15 -6.93 -13.32
C ILE A 77 16.70 -6.08 -14.53
N SER A 78 15.39 -5.80 -14.64
CA SER A 78 14.87 -4.96 -15.72
C SER A 78 15.48 -3.56 -15.70
N GLN A 79 15.53 -2.91 -14.53
CA GLN A 79 16.09 -1.57 -14.37
C GLN A 79 17.58 -1.52 -14.71
N ALA A 80 18.35 -2.53 -14.30
CA ALA A 80 19.76 -2.64 -14.64
C ALA A 80 19.96 -2.78 -16.16
N ASN A 81 19.19 -3.64 -16.82
CA ASN A 81 19.23 -3.80 -18.27
C ASN A 81 18.83 -2.51 -19.00
N ASP A 82 17.76 -1.84 -18.58
CA ASP A 82 17.33 -0.56 -19.14
C ASP A 82 18.43 0.50 -19.02
N TYR A 83 19.13 0.53 -17.89
CA TYR A 83 20.26 1.44 -17.69
C TYR A 83 21.42 1.13 -18.64
N ILE A 84 21.84 -0.14 -18.73
CA ILE A 84 22.91 -0.61 -19.64
C ILE A 84 22.56 -0.25 -21.10
N ASP A 85 21.33 -0.52 -21.51
CA ASP A 85 20.84 -0.29 -22.87
C ASP A 85 20.77 1.22 -23.18
N SER A 86 20.34 2.04 -22.22
CA SER A 86 20.31 3.51 -22.38
C SER A 86 21.70 4.11 -22.69
N LYS A 87 22.77 3.46 -22.20
CA LYS A 87 24.17 3.86 -22.45
C LYS A 87 24.73 3.27 -23.74
N GLN A 88 23.99 2.35 -24.36
CA GLN A 88 24.38 1.59 -25.55
C GLN A 88 25.69 0.81 -25.35
N TRP A 89 26.00 0.43 -24.10
CA TRP A 89 27.24 -0.25 -23.78
C TRP A 89 27.44 -1.56 -24.53
N PRO A 90 26.42 -2.44 -24.72
CA PRO A 90 26.58 -3.67 -25.49
C PRO A 90 27.03 -3.39 -26.93
N SER A 91 26.38 -2.43 -27.60
CA SER A 91 26.72 -2.02 -28.98
C SER A 91 28.09 -1.36 -29.06
N LYS A 92 28.44 -0.49 -28.10
CA LYS A 92 29.76 0.15 -28.02
C LYS A 92 30.87 -0.89 -27.80
N LEU A 93 30.64 -1.90 -26.95
CA LEU A 93 31.59 -2.99 -26.72
C LEU A 93 31.82 -3.78 -28.02
N ALA A 94 30.74 -4.19 -28.71
CA ALA A 94 30.81 -4.94 -29.96
C ALA A 94 31.55 -4.18 -31.08
N LEU A 95 31.41 -2.85 -31.11
CA LEU A 95 32.07 -1.98 -32.09
C LEU A 95 33.48 -1.52 -31.65
N GLY A 96 33.95 -1.92 -30.47
CA GLY A 96 35.23 -1.46 -29.92
C GLY A 96 35.30 0.04 -29.60
N ARG A 97 34.14 0.65 -29.32
CA ARG A 97 33.99 2.10 -29.04
C ARG A 97 33.72 2.41 -27.56
N LEU A 98 33.65 1.40 -26.71
CA LEU A 98 33.43 1.56 -25.28
C LEU A 98 34.70 2.13 -24.62
N LYS A 99 34.57 3.23 -23.89
CA LYS A 99 35.69 3.84 -23.18
C LYS A 99 36.05 3.05 -21.91
N ASP A 100 37.25 3.25 -21.38
CA ASP A 100 37.72 2.54 -20.18
C ASP A 100 36.87 2.85 -18.94
N ASP A 101 36.40 4.09 -18.76
CA ASP A 101 35.50 4.51 -17.68
C ASP A 101 34.10 3.87 -17.81
N GLU A 102 33.58 3.82 -19.04
CA GLU A 102 32.31 3.16 -19.35
C GLU A 102 32.42 1.64 -19.15
N LYS A 103 33.57 1.05 -19.48
CA LYS A 103 33.83 -0.39 -19.33
C LYS A 103 33.88 -0.81 -17.86
N ALA A 104 34.50 -0.01 -17.00
CA ALA A 104 34.50 -0.26 -15.56
C ALA A 104 33.06 -0.28 -15.01
N SER A 105 32.28 0.76 -15.35
CA SER A 105 30.88 0.84 -14.94
C SER A 105 30.05 -0.32 -15.51
N PHE A 106 30.26 -0.69 -16.78
CA PHE A 106 29.52 -1.78 -17.40
C PHE A 106 29.79 -3.11 -16.70
N ASN A 107 31.04 -3.40 -16.32
CA ASN A 107 31.38 -4.60 -15.55
C ASN A 107 30.69 -4.61 -14.18
N GLU A 108 30.65 -3.48 -13.45
CA GLU A 108 29.95 -3.41 -12.16
C GLU A 108 28.45 -3.71 -12.30
N TRP A 109 27.82 -3.25 -13.37
CA TRP A 109 26.42 -3.57 -13.65
C TRP A 109 26.19 -5.03 -14.04
N LEU A 110 27.15 -5.65 -14.75
CA LEU A 110 27.08 -7.09 -15.04
C LEU A 110 27.29 -7.92 -13.76
N ASP A 111 28.24 -7.56 -12.91
CA ASP A 111 28.45 -8.21 -11.62
C ASP A 111 27.20 -8.10 -10.72
N TYR A 112 26.52 -6.95 -10.75
CA TYR A 112 25.25 -6.74 -10.06
C TYR A 112 24.13 -7.65 -10.60
N LEU A 113 24.01 -7.77 -11.93
CA LEU A 113 23.05 -8.68 -12.57
C LEU A 113 23.32 -10.14 -12.21
N ASP A 114 24.57 -10.58 -12.28
CA ASP A 114 24.97 -11.94 -11.88
C ASP A 114 24.66 -12.22 -10.40
N ALA A 115 24.94 -11.24 -9.53
CA ALA A 115 24.60 -11.34 -8.12
C ALA A 115 23.09 -11.47 -7.90
N LEU A 116 22.27 -10.66 -8.57
CA LEU A 116 20.81 -10.75 -8.51
C LEU A 116 20.31 -12.10 -9.03
N GLU A 117 20.80 -12.59 -10.16
CA GLU A 117 20.41 -13.89 -10.71
C GLU A 117 20.73 -15.03 -9.76
N SER A 118 21.84 -14.92 -9.02
CA SER A 118 22.24 -15.90 -8.02
C SER A 118 21.40 -15.87 -6.72
N VAL A 119 20.65 -14.80 -6.45
CA VAL A 119 19.73 -14.75 -5.29
C VAL A 119 18.57 -15.71 -5.54
N ASP A 120 18.32 -16.61 -4.59
CA ASP A 120 17.15 -17.49 -4.56
C ASP A 120 16.22 -17.04 -3.41
N PRO A 121 15.17 -16.25 -3.71
CA PRO A 121 14.21 -15.76 -2.71
C PRO A 121 13.55 -16.86 -1.88
N SER A 122 13.44 -18.09 -2.41
CA SER A 122 12.86 -19.23 -1.69
C SER A 122 13.81 -19.86 -0.67
N LYS A 123 15.08 -19.45 -0.63
CA LYS A 123 16.06 -19.92 0.37
C LYS A 123 16.25 -18.95 1.53
N ALA A 124 15.54 -17.82 1.55
CA ALA A 124 15.52 -16.94 2.70
C ALA A 124 14.97 -17.72 3.91
N PRO A 125 15.67 -17.72 5.07
CA PRO A 125 15.20 -18.44 6.25
C PRO A 125 13.83 -17.89 6.66
N GLU A 126 12.90 -18.78 7.01
CA GLU A 126 11.66 -18.38 7.69
C GLU A 126 12.04 -17.59 8.94
N ILE A 127 11.70 -16.30 8.96
CA ILE A 127 11.76 -15.50 10.18
C ILE A 127 10.47 -15.85 10.93
N ILE A 128 10.56 -16.87 11.79
CA ILE A 128 9.48 -17.33 12.68
C ILE A 128 9.46 -16.50 13.96
#